data_AF-A0A932BF33-F1
#
_entry.id   AF-A0A932BF33-F1
#
_cell.length_a   1.000
_cell.length_b   1.000
_cell.length_c   1.000
_cell.angle_alpha   90.00
_cell.angle_beta   90.00
_cell.angle_gamma   90.00
#
_symmetry.space_group_name_H-M   'P 1'
#
loop_
_entity.id
_entity.type
_entity.pdbx_description
1 polymer ?
#
loop_
_entity_poly.entity_id
_entity_poly.type
_entity_poly.pdbx_seq_one_letter_code
_entity_poly.pdbx_strand_id
1 'polypeptide(L)'
;MATSAPNPRTSSAAKKAGVTSPQDTIDWRIKELRAFDISRIGDRWDPSLESLKKGVNDALAEVFGNNSADYKKFELAAFDATLPSDFSGRYSNEELQQAVKEGVENAILSLKRVKVLLAERAKQAPAAPAPAPAPAPAPAPAPAPAPAPAPAPAPAPLLLLLLLLRLRLP
;
A
#
# COMPACT_ATOMS: atom_id res chain seq x y z
N MET A 1 -22.34 -4.16 -36.00
CA MET A 1 -21.72 -3.10 -35.18
C MET A 1 -22.54 -2.98 -33.91
N ALA A 2 -22.24 -3.79 -32.89
CA ALA A 2 -23.00 -3.81 -31.65
C ALA A 2 -22.28 -2.93 -30.62
N THR A 3 -22.89 -1.78 -30.33
CA THR A 3 -22.46 -0.86 -29.27
C THR A 3 -22.61 -1.54 -27.92
N SER A 4 -21.47 -1.90 -27.33
CA SER A 4 -21.36 -2.41 -25.97
C SER A 4 -21.83 -1.33 -24.99
N ALA A 5 -22.93 -1.58 -24.29
CA ALA A 5 -23.39 -0.74 -23.20
C ALA A 5 -22.33 -0.73 -22.07
N PRO A 6 -22.07 0.41 -21.41
CA PRO A 6 -21.13 0.48 -20.31
C PRO A 6 -21.68 -0.26 -19.09
N ASN A 7 -20.89 -1.24 -18.64
CA ASN A 7 -21.10 -2.08 -17.47
C ASN A 7 -21.19 -1.22 -16.18
N PRO A 8 -22.22 -1.35 -15.33
CA PRO A 8 -22.43 -0.50 -14.13
C PRO A 8 -21.44 -0.72 -12.98
N ARG A 9 -20.40 -1.54 -13.16
CA ARG A 9 -19.39 -1.83 -12.12
C ARG A 9 -18.42 -0.67 -11.87
N THR A 10 -18.46 0.40 -12.66
CA THR A 10 -17.53 1.52 -12.56
C THR A 10 -18.09 2.75 -11.84
N SER A 11 -19.39 2.82 -11.56
CA SER A 11 -20.00 3.96 -10.86
C SER A 11 -19.58 4.08 -9.39
N SER A 12 -19.06 3.01 -8.79
CA SER A 12 -18.51 3.04 -7.42
C SER A 12 -17.04 3.50 -7.35
N ALA A 13 -16.33 3.53 -8.49
CA ALA A 13 -14.93 3.96 -8.56
C ALA A 13 -14.79 5.44 -8.95
N ALA A 14 -15.77 6.01 -9.68
CA ALA A 14 -15.69 7.38 -10.17
C ALA A 14 -15.89 8.48 -9.09
N LYS A 15 -16.29 8.10 -7.87
CA LYS A 15 -16.35 9.02 -6.70
C LYS A 15 -15.22 8.77 -5.69
N LYS A 16 -14.08 8.21 -6.12
CA LYS A 16 -12.83 8.04 -5.33
C LYS A 16 -11.84 9.20 -5.48
N ALA A 17 -12.31 10.44 -5.70
CA ALA A 17 -11.41 11.60 -5.84
C ALA A 17 -11.15 12.37 -4.54
N GLY A 18 -11.61 11.88 -3.37
CA GLY A 18 -11.51 12.64 -2.12
C GLY A 18 -11.58 11.84 -0.82
N VAL A 19 -11.26 10.54 -0.83
CA VAL A 19 -11.12 9.76 0.42
C VAL A 19 -9.63 9.68 0.74
N THR A 20 -9.15 10.60 1.57
CA THR A 20 -7.71 10.80 1.83
C THR A 20 -7.17 9.95 2.99
N SER A 21 -8.02 9.24 3.74
CA SER A 21 -7.61 8.38 4.86
C SER A 21 -8.54 7.17 5.03
N PRO A 22 -8.03 6.01 5.52
CA PRO A 22 -8.85 4.87 5.91
C PRO A 22 -9.99 5.22 6.88
N GLN A 23 -9.79 6.23 7.74
CA GLN A 23 -10.86 6.71 8.65
C GLN A 23 -11.97 7.45 7.88
N ASP A 24 -11.63 8.22 6.84
CA ASP A 24 -12.60 8.92 6.00
C ASP A 24 -13.50 7.93 5.24
N THR A 25 -12.93 6.81 4.76
CA THR A 25 -13.69 5.70 4.15
C THR A 25 -14.77 5.20 5.10
N ILE A 26 -14.41 4.99 6.36
CA ILE A 26 -15.31 4.50 7.41
C ILE A 26 -16.37 5.54 7.78
N ASP A 27 -15.99 6.81 7.95
CA ASP A 27 -16.94 7.89 8.24
C ASP A 27 -17.95 8.10 7.11
N TRP A 28 -17.48 8.03 5.86
CA TRP A 28 -18.36 8.08 4.68
C TRP A 28 -19.36 6.92 4.71
N ARG A 29 -18.90 5.69 4.97
CA ARG A 29 -19.79 4.53 5.01
C ARG A 29 -20.82 4.61 6.15
N ILE A 30 -20.43 5.14 7.31
CA ILE A 30 -21.35 5.40 8.42
C ILE A 30 -22.45 6.40 8.02
N LYS A 31 -22.09 7.47 7.30
CA LYS A 31 -23.07 8.48 6.84
C LYS A 31 -24.07 7.86 5.87
N GLU A 32 -23.61 7.02 4.95
CA GLU A 32 -24.47 6.31 4.00
C GLU A 32 -25.43 5.35 4.70
N LEU A 33 -24.95 4.54 5.66
CA LEU A 33 -25.80 3.66 6.47
C LEU A 33 -26.88 4.45 7.23
N ARG A 34 -26.55 5.65 7.74
CA ARG A 34 -27.52 6.53 8.43
C ARG A 34 -28.55 7.15 7.49
N ALA A 35 -28.18 7.37 6.22
CA ALA A 35 -29.06 7.95 5.22
C ALA A 35 -29.92 6.90 4.49
N PHE A 36 -29.69 5.61 4.75
CA PHE A 36 -30.43 4.54 4.12
C PHE A 36 -31.89 4.53 4.57
N ASP A 37 -32.80 4.62 3.60
CA ASP A 37 -34.24 4.66 3.85
C ASP A 37 -34.80 3.23 4.02
N ILE A 38 -34.80 2.75 5.27
CA ILE A 38 -35.21 1.39 5.64
C ILE A 38 -36.69 1.15 5.37
N SER A 39 -37.53 2.19 5.38
CA SER A 39 -38.98 2.06 5.19
C SER A 39 -39.37 1.57 3.80
N ARG A 40 -38.45 1.59 2.83
CA ARG A 40 -38.66 1.07 1.47
C ARG A 40 -38.42 -0.43 1.36
N ILE A 41 -37.87 -1.05 2.40
CA ILE A 41 -37.55 -2.46 2.41
C ILE A 41 -38.84 -3.24 2.71
N GLY A 42 -39.30 -3.98 1.71
CA GLY A 42 -40.43 -4.89 1.81
C GLY A 42 -40.08 -6.34 1.48
N ASP A 43 -38.85 -6.62 1.04
CA ASP A 43 -38.39 -7.97 0.76
C ASP A 43 -36.98 -8.19 1.32
N ARG A 44 -36.75 -9.38 1.85
CA ARG A 44 -35.45 -9.79 2.41
C ARG A 44 -34.34 -9.79 1.36
N TRP A 45 -34.70 -10.11 0.11
CA TRP A 45 -33.80 -10.17 -1.03
C TRP A 45 -33.75 -8.85 -1.80
N ASP A 46 -34.12 -7.73 -1.16
CA ASP A 46 -34.04 -6.43 -1.79
C ASP A 46 -32.58 -6.15 -2.23
N PRO A 47 -32.35 -5.79 -3.51
CA PRO A 47 -31.00 -5.59 -4.04
C PRO A 47 -30.26 -4.44 -3.35
N SER A 48 -30.98 -3.51 -2.72
CA SER A 48 -30.40 -2.40 -1.96
C SER A 48 -29.73 -2.90 -0.69
N LEU A 49 -30.29 -3.92 0.00
CA LEU A 49 -29.67 -4.53 1.17
C LEU A 49 -28.36 -5.23 0.81
N GLU A 50 -28.35 -5.97 -0.31
CA GLU A 50 -27.13 -6.64 -0.78
C GLU A 50 -26.07 -5.62 -1.19
N SER A 51 -26.47 -4.54 -1.87
CA SER A 51 -25.57 -3.43 -2.23
C SER A 51 -25.02 -2.73 -0.97
N LEU A 52 -25.86 -2.56 0.05
CA LEU A 52 -25.47 -1.99 1.34
C LEU A 52 -24.55 -2.93 2.13
N LYS A 53 -24.71 -4.25 2.01
CA LYS A 53 -23.79 -5.21 2.66
C LYS A 53 -22.45 -5.17 1.94
N LYS A 54 -22.48 -5.29 0.62
CA LYS A 54 -21.30 -5.29 -0.23
C LYS A 54 -20.44 -4.06 -0.01
N GLY A 55 -21.01 -2.87 0.00
CA GLY A 55 -20.20 -1.66 0.19
C GLY A 55 -19.61 -1.52 1.60
N VAL A 56 -20.22 -2.12 2.64
CA VAL A 56 -19.62 -2.17 3.98
C VAL A 56 -18.39 -3.08 3.94
N ASN A 57 -18.53 -4.26 3.35
CA ASN A 57 -17.43 -5.21 3.22
C ASN A 57 -16.32 -4.68 2.29
N ASP A 58 -16.65 -4.01 1.20
CA ASP A 58 -15.67 -3.34 0.33
C ASP A 58 -14.89 -2.27 1.10
N ALA A 59 -15.56 -1.47 1.95
CA ALA A 59 -14.89 -0.47 2.80
C ALA A 59 -13.96 -1.13 3.83
N LEU A 60 -14.40 -2.21 4.47
CA LEU A 60 -13.57 -2.99 5.38
C LEU A 60 -12.37 -3.62 4.67
N ALA A 61 -12.57 -4.12 3.45
CA ALA A 61 -11.51 -4.71 2.62
C ALA A 61 -10.52 -3.65 2.12
N GLU A 62 -10.97 -2.43 1.84
CA GLU A 62 -10.10 -1.30 1.50
C GLU A 62 -9.23 -0.89 2.69
N VAL A 63 -9.80 -0.88 3.89
CA VAL A 63 -9.13 -0.45 5.13
C VAL A 63 -8.16 -1.51 5.67
N PHE A 64 -8.57 -2.78 5.70
CA PHE A 64 -7.80 -3.85 6.32
C PHE A 64 -7.17 -4.84 5.34
N GLY A 65 -7.66 -4.89 4.09
CA GLY A 65 -7.35 -5.94 3.13
C GLY A 65 -8.31 -7.12 3.24
N ASN A 66 -8.70 -7.67 2.08
CA ASN A 66 -9.76 -8.67 1.92
C ASN A 66 -9.51 -10.04 2.60
N ASN A 67 -8.30 -10.31 3.08
CA ASN A 67 -7.96 -11.58 3.76
C ASN A 67 -7.35 -11.37 5.16
N SER A 68 -7.46 -10.15 5.69
CA SER A 68 -6.97 -9.84 7.03
C SER A 68 -7.84 -10.48 8.11
N ALA A 69 -7.24 -10.78 9.26
CA ALA A 69 -7.99 -11.24 10.43
C ALA A 69 -8.99 -10.18 10.91
N ASP A 70 -8.65 -8.90 10.78
CA ASP A 70 -9.52 -7.80 11.19
C ASP A 70 -10.72 -7.65 10.24
N TYR A 71 -10.55 -7.82 8.93
CA TYR A 71 -11.67 -7.92 7.99
C TYR A 71 -12.65 -9.02 8.41
N LYS A 72 -12.16 -10.24 8.67
CA LYS A 72 -13.01 -11.39 9.05
C LYS A 72 -13.78 -11.18 10.36
N LYS A 73 -13.26 -10.37 11.28
CA LYS A 73 -13.92 -10.04 12.56
C LYS A 73 -15.06 -9.04 12.39
N PHE A 74 -14.95 -8.13 11.43
CA PHE A 74 -15.91 -7.05 11.21
C PHE A 74 -16.81 -7.27 9.99
N GLU A 75 -16.58 -8.32 9.21
CA GLU A 75 -17.36 -8.67 8.04
C GLU A 75 -18.84 -8.78 8.39
N LEU A 76 -19.66 -8.10 7.59
CA LEU A 76 -21.10 -8.13 7.76
C LEU A 76 -21.68 -9.28 6.93
N ALA A 77 -22.29 -10.25 7.60
CA ALA A 77 -22.92 -11.41 6.96
C ALA A 77 -24.30 -11.06 6.37
N ALA A 78 -25.15 -10.36 7.13
CA ALA A 78 -26.46 -9.88 6.71
C ALA A 78 -26.96 -8.78 7.68
N PHE A 79 -27.89 -7.93 7.23
CA PHE A 79 -28.52 -6.92 8.09
C PHE A 79 -29.67 -7.48 8.92
N ASP A 80 -30.25 -8.60 8.52
CA ASP A 80 -31.43 -9.22 9.12
C ASP A 80 -31.08 -10.45 9.97
N ALA A 81 -29.85 -10.51 10.50
CA ALA A 81 -29.34 -11.66 11.24
C ALA A 81 -30.15 -12.01 12.51
N THR A 82 -31.00 -11.09 12.98
CA THR A 82 -31.90 -11.30 14.12
C THR A 82 -33.18 -12.03 13.74
N LEU A 83 -33.53 -12.11 12.45
CA LEU A 83 -34.68 -12.87 11.99
C LEU A 83 -34.35 -14.37 11.99
N PRO A 84 -35.30 -15.22 12.43
CA PRO A 84 -35.19 -16.66 12.22
C PRO A 84 -34.91 -16.96 10.75
N SER A 85 -33.84 -17.71 10.48
CA SER A 85 -33.54 -18.21 9.13
C SER A 85 -34.57 -19.25 8.65
N ASP A 86 -35.48 -19.67 9.53
CA ASP A 86 -36.59 -20.55 9.21
C ASP A 86 -37.49 -19.92 8.14
N PHE A 87 -37.39 -20.46 6.93
CA PHE A 87 -38.07 -20.16 5.66
C PHE A 87 -39.61 -20.19 5.70
N SER A 88 -40.22 -19.96 6.85
CA SER A 88 -41.66 -20.06 7.06
C SER A 88 -42.43 -18.81 6.59
N GLY A 89 -41.74 -17.74 6.19
CA GLY A 89 -42.36 -16.51 5.67
C GLY A 89 -43.23 -15.79 6.70
N ARG A 90 -42.93 -15.97 7.99
CA ARG A 90 -43.76 -15.51 9.12
C ARG A 90 -43.32 -14.16 9.69
N TYR A 91 -42.62 -13.34 8.91
CA TYR A 91 -42.25 -12.00 9.35
C TYR A 91 -43.06 -10.98 8.58
N SER A 92 -43.59 -10.01 9.31
CA SER A 92 -44.26 -8.84 8.77
C SER A 92 -43.22 -7.87 8.19
N ASN A 93 -43.66 -6.94 7.34
CA ASN A 93 -42.76 -5.92 6.81
C ASN A 93 -42.13 -5.08 7.94
N GLU A 94 -42.89 -4.83 9.02
CA GLU A 94 -42.41 -4.10 10.19
C GLU A 94 -41.29 -4.87 10.93
N GLU A 95 -41.43 -6.19 11.06
CA GLU A 95 -40.42 -7.04 11.70
C GLU A 95 -39.15 -7.12 10.85
N LEU A 96 -39.29 -7.19 9.52
CA LEU A 96 -38.15 -7.10 8.60
C LEU A 96 -37.45 -5.74 8.69
N GLN A 97 -38.21 -4.66 8.64
CA GLN A 97 -37.67 -3.30 8.75
C GLN A 97 -36.98 -3.07 10.08
N GLN A 98 -37.54 -3.59 11.18
CA GLN A 98 -36.91 -3.52 12.49
C GLN A 98 -35.60 -4.32 12.54
N ALA A 99 -35.60 -5.56 12.04
CA ALA A 99 -34.39 -6.37 11.98
C ALA A 99 -33.29 -5.71 11.15
N VAL A 100 -33.64 -5.17 9.97
CA VAL A 100 -32.72 -4.41 9.12
C VAL A 100 -32.21 -3.17 9.83
N LYS A 101 -33.08 -2.43 10.54
CA LYS A 101 -32.68 -1.26 11.32
C LYS A 101 -31.64 -1.63 12.39
N GLU A 102 -31.91 -2.68 13.16
CA GLU A 102 -30.97 -3.19 14.17
C GLU A 102 -29.65 -3.64 13.55
N GLY A 103 -29.69 -4.32 12.40
CA GLY A 103 -28.50 -4.68 11.65
C GLY A 103 -27.69 -3.48 11.18
N VAL A 104 -28.36 -2.45 10.66
CA VAL A 104 -27.72 -1.20 10.21
C VAL A 104 -27.08 -0.48 11.39
N GLU A 105 -27.76 -0.41 12.54
CA GLU A 105 -27.21 0.16 13.77
C GLU A 105 -25.99 -0.62 14.26
N ASN A 106 -26.05 -1.95 14.25
CA ASN A 106 -24.92 -2.82 14.60
C ASN A 106 -23.73 -2.68 13.65
N ALA A 107 -24.00 -2.52 12.34
CA ALA A 107 -22.97 -2.23 11.35
C ALA A 107 -22.31 -0.87 11.62
N ILE A 108 -23.09 0.17 11.93
CA ILE A 108 -22.56 1.49 12.31
C ILE A 108 -21.68 1.40 13.57
N LEU A 109 -22.12 0.66 14.59
CA LEU A 109 -21.32 0.45 15.81
C LEU A 109 -20.01 -0.28 15.52
N SER A 110 -20.04 -1.30 14.65
CA SER A 110 -18.84 -2.03 14.24
C SER A 110 -17.87 -1.14 13.47
N LEU A 111 -18.35 -0.32 12.54
CA LEU A 111 -17.54 0.67 11.83
C LEU A 111 -16.93 1.73 12.77
N LYS A 112 -17.66 2.17 13.80
CA LYS A 112 -17.09 3.05 14.83
C LYS A 112 -15.95 2.38 15.61
N ARG A 113 -16.05 1.09 15.93
CA ARG A 113 -14.97 0.32 16.56
C ARG A 113 -13.75 0.24 15.65
N VAL A 114 -13.96 -0.03 14.36
CA VAL A 114 -12.91 0.00 13.33
C VAL A 114 -12.19 1.34 13.32
N LYS A 115 -12.92 2.46 13.34
CA LYS A 115 -12.32 3.80 13.40
C LYS A 115 -11.40 3.97 14.62
N VAL A 116 -11.82 3.50 15.79
CA VAL A 116 -10.97 3.54 17.00
C VAL A 116 -9.73 2.68 16.83
N LEU A 117 -9.85 1.47 16.29
CA LEU A 117 -8.70 0.60 16.03
C LEU A 117 -7.68 1.24 15.07
N LEU A 118 -8.16 1.92 14.03
CA LEU A 118 -7.30 2.65 13.10
C LEU A 118 -6.56 3.81 13.79
N ALA A 119 -7.24 4.55 14.68
CA ALA A 119 -6.62 5.62 15.45
C ALA A 119 -5.54 5.09 16.39
N GLU A 120 -5.78 3.96 17.07
CA GLU A 120 -4.78 3.32 17.93
C GLU A 120 -3.60 2.78 17.13
N ARG A 121 -3.84 2.17 15.97
CA ARG A 121 -2.76 1.70 15.10
C ARG A 121 -1.90 2.84 14.54
N ALA A 122 -2.51 3.99 14.24
CA ALA A 122 -1.77 5.18 13.82
C ALA A 122 -0.84 5.72 14.93
N LYS A 123 -1.22 5.60 16.20
CA LYS A 123 -0.36 5.96 17.35
C LYS A 123 0.77 4.96 17.58
N GLN A 124 0.54 3.68 17.28
CA GLN A 124 1.49 2.60 17.50
C GLN A 124 2.50 2.42 16.36
N ALA A 125 2.32 3.10 15.23
CA ALA A 125 3.27 3.05 14.11
C ALA A 125 4.65 3.59 14.60
N PRO A 126 5.71 2.76 14.63
CA PRO A 126 7.02 3.24 15.01
C PRO A 126 7.48 4.31 14.01
N ALA A 127 8.07 5.39 14.52
CA ALA A 127 8.76 6.36 13.68
C ALA A 127 9.76 5.59 12.81
N ALA A 128 9.71 5.80 11.49
CA ALA A 128 10.63 5.16 10.56
C ALA A 128 12.06 5.32 11.09
N PRO A 129 12.89 4.25 11.13
CA PRO A 129 14.27 4.39 11.55
C PRO A 129 14.94 5.44 10.68
N ALA A 130 15.63 6.40 11.31
CA ALA A 130 16.34 7.46 10.60
C ALA A 130 17.27 6.82 9.55
N PRO A 131 17.37 7.40 8.33
CA PRO A 131 18.25 6.87 7.29
C PRO A 131 19.68 6.80 7.84
N ALA A 132 20.33 5.64 7.64
CA ALA A 132 21.70 5.43 8.07
C ALA A 132 22.63 6.49 7.45
N PRO A 133 23.59 7.05 8.21
CA PRO A 133 24.54 8.01 7.66
C PRO A 133 25.29 7.41 6.48
N ALA A 134 25.45 8.20 5.41
CA ALA A 134 26.15 7.77 4.21
C ALA A 134 27.59 7.33 4.55
N PRO A 135 28.10 6.24 3.94
CA PRO A 135 29.46 5.79 4.16
C PRO A 135 30.46 6.89 3.80
N ALA A 136 31.46 7.11 4.66
CA ALA A 136 32.50 8.10 4.43
C ALA A 136 33.25 7.79 3.12
N PRO A 137 33.60 8.81 2.31
CA PRO A 137 34.35 8.61 1.08
C PRO A 137 35.69 7.93 1.38
N ALA A 138 36.04 6.92 0.57
CA ALA A 138 37.29 6.18 0.71
C ALA A 138 38.50 7.12 0.54
N PRO A 139 39.58 6.95 1.34
CA PRO A 139 40.78 7.75 1.22
C PRO A 139 41.40 7.60 -0.18
N ALA A 140 41.80 8.73 -0.77
CA ALA A 140 42.41 8.76 -2.09
C ALA A 140 43.70 7.92 -2.13
N PRO A 141 43.95 7.17 -3.23
CA PRO A 141 45.17 6.38 -3.37
C PRO A 141 46.41 7.28 -3.33
N ALA A 142 47.42 6.84 -2.57
CA ALA A 142 48.67 7.58 -2.43
C ALA A 142 49.38 7.76 -3.79
N PRO A 143 50.01 8.91 -4.03
CA PRO A 143 50.73 9.16 -5.28
C PRO A 143 51.85 8.14 -5.48
N ALA A 144 51.98 7.65 -6.72
CA ALA A 144 52.99 6.68 -7.10
C ALA A 144 54.42 7.24 -6.90
N PRO A 145 55.38 6.40 -6.46
CA PRO A 145 56.76 6.83 -6.29
C PRO A 145 57.37 7.29 -7.62
N ALA A 146 58.13 8.39 -7.56
CA ALA A 146 58.78 8.97 -8.72
C ALA A 146 59.79 7.98 -9.35
N PRO A 147 59.89 7.95 -10.69
CA PRO A 147 60.85 7.08 -11.38
C PRO A 147 62.29 7.42 -10.99
N ALA A 148 63.09 6.38 -10.77
CA ALA A 148 64.50 6.50 -10.41
C ALA A 148 65.31 7.18 -11.53
N PRO A 149 66.32 8.00 -11.18
CA PRO A 149 67.18 8.64 -12.17
C PRO A 149 67.94 7.62 -13.01
N ALA A 150 68.05 7.91 -14.32
CA ALA A 150 68.71 7.04 -15.28
C ALA A 150 70.21 6.88 -14.97
N PRO A 151 70.80 5.68 -15.19
CA PRO A 151 72.21 5.45 -14.99
C PRO A 151 73.06 6.31 -15.94
N ALA A 152 74.16 6.85 -15.41
CA ALA A 152 75.11 7.67 -16.16
C ALA A 152 75.75 6.87 -17.32
N PRO A 153 76.04 7.52 -18.46
CA PRO A 153 76.67 6.86 -19.59
C PRO A 153 78.09 6.38 -19.24
N ALA A 154 78.39 5.15 -19.65
CA ALA A 154 79.70 4.53 -19.45
C ALA A 154 80.79 5.25 -20.24
N PRO A 155 82.02 5.34 -19.71
CA PRO A 155 83.14 5.96 -20.43
C PRO A 155 83.51 5.15 -21.68
N ALA A 156 83.71 5.85 -22.80
CA ALA A 156 84.16 5.26 -24.05
C ALA A 156 85.59 4.70 -23.94
N PRO A 157 85.91 3.55 -24.58
CA PRO A 157 87.23 2.96 -24.49
C PRO A 157 88.26 3.74 -25.33
N LEU A 158 89.14 4.47 -24.65
CA LEU A 158 90.32 5.15 -25.25
C LEU A 158 91.36 4.19 -25.86
N LEU A 159 91.15 2.87 -25.75
CA LEU A 159 92.04 1.84 -26.31
C LEU A 159 92.15 1.92 -27.83
N LEU A 160 91.09 2.32 -28.54
CA LEU A 160 91.13 2.41 -30.01
C LEU A 160 91.98 3.61 -30.48
N LEU A 161 91.98 4.71 -29.72
CA LEU A 161 92.79 5.90 -30.04
C LEU A 161 94.29 5.63 -29.85
N LEU A 162 94.66 4.91 -28.78
CA LEU A 162 96.04 4.49 -28.53
C LEU A 162 96.54 3.50 -29.59
N LEU A 163 95.68 2.57 -30.04
CA LEU A 163 96.05 1.62 -31.10
C LEU A 163 96.26 2.32 -32.45
N LEU A 164 95.41 3.29 -32.79
CA LEU A 164 95.52 4.08 -34.02
C LEU A 164 96.74 5.01 -34.01
N LEU A 165 97.12 5.57 -32.85
CA LEU A 165 98.31 6.42 -32.74
C LEU A 165 99.62 5.61 -32.87
N ARG A 166 99.60 4.34 -32.46
CA ARG A 166 100.74 3.41 -32.61
C ARG A 166 100.91 2.88 -34.04
N LEU A 167 99.89 2.98 -34.88
CA LEU A 167 99.92 2.51 -36.28
C LEU A 167 100.29 3.61 -37.29
N ARG A 168 100.52 4.85 -36.84
CA ARG A 168 100.74 6.02 -37.71
C ARG A 168 102.09 6.72 -37.51
N LEU A 169 103.13 5.99 -37.11
CA LEU A 169 104.50 6.49 -37.03
C LEU A 169 105.45 5.64 -37.90
N PRO A 170 105.78 6.05 -39.13
CA PRO A 170 107.04 5.71 -39.78
C PRO A 170 108.17 6.66 -39.35
#